data_AF-A0A7V5TLR0-F1
#
_entry.id   AF-A0A7V5TLR0-F1
#
_cell.length_a   1.000
_cell.length_b   1.000
_cell.length_c   1.000
_cell.angle_alpha   90.00
_cell.angle_beta   90.00
_cell.angle_gamma   90.00
#
_symmetry.space_group_name_H-M   'P 1'
#
loop_
_entity.id
_entity.type
_entity.pdbx_description
1 polymer ?
#
loop_
_entity_poly.entity_id
_entity_poly.type
_entity_poly.pdbx_seq_one_letter_code
_entity_poly.pdbx_strand_id
1 'polypeptide(L)'
;MQTTMYSRAVRIRTQLEQVFGWDQAQVLADVIDEAYSDLVKTSDFNELKAIVKELAEAQVRTEKRLDELTKAQVNIEKRLTRLEVTVQKLADAQVNMEKRLTRLEATVQKLVEAQTRTEERLTRLEVTVQKLADAQVNM
;
A
#
# COMPACT_ATOMS: atom_id res chain seq x y z
N MET A 1 18.54 -45.14 -18.77
CA MET A 1 19.56 -44.33 -19.48
C MET A 1 20.84 -45.13 -19.80
N GLN A 2 21.29 -46.05 -18.95
CA GLN A 2 22.48 -46.91 -19.19
C GLN A 2 22.33 -47.91 -20.36
N THR A 3 21.12 -48.45 -20.60
CA THR A 3 20.89 -49.45 -21.67
C THR A 3 21.06 -48.88 -23.08
N THR A 4 20.77 -47.59 -23.29
CA THR A 4 20.88 -46.94 -24.61
C THR A 4 22.31 -46.54 -24.95
N MET A 5 23.12 -46.17 -23.95
CA MET A 5 24.54 -45.81 -24.14
C MET A 5 25.39 -47.02 -24.53
N TYR A 6 25.23 -48.14 -23.82
CA TYR A 6 25.93 -49.39 -24.13
C TYR A 6 25.63 -49.89 -25.57
N SER A 7 24.44 -49.60 -26.09
CA SER A 7 24.06 -49.96 -27.46
C SER A 7 24.71 -49.09 -28.55
N ARG A 8 25.10 -47.84 -28.22
CA ARG A 8 25.65 -46.89 -29.20
C ARG A 8 27.15 -47.07 -29.36
N ALA A 9 27.90 -47.14 -28.26
CA ALA A 9 29.35 -47.38 -28.29
C ALA A 9 29.69 -48.68 -29.05
N VAL A 10 28.93 -49.75 -28.76
CA VAL A 10 29.06 -51.04 -29.47
C VAL A 10 28.74 -50.89 -30.96
N ARG A 11 27.71 -50.13 -31.33
CA ARG A 11 27.36 -49.90 -32.74
C ARG A 11 28.45 -49.10 -33.48
N ILE A 12 29.00 -48.06 -32.86
CA ILE A 12 30.08 -47.25 -33.43
C ILE A 12 31.33 -48.11 -33.63
N ARG A 13 31.70 -48.91 -32.62
CA ARG A 13 32.85 -49.83 -32.72
C ARG A 13 32.69 -50.84 -33.85
N THR A 14 31.53 -51.50 -33.94
CA THR A 14 31.26 -52.49 -35.02
C THR A 14 31.32 -51.88 -36.41
N GLN A 15 31.03 -50.58 -36.57
CA GLN A 15 31.23 -49.87 -37.85
C GLN A 15 32.71 -49.57 -38.11
N LEU A 16 33.48 -49.21 -37.08
CA LEU A 16 34.91 -48.91 -37.19
C LEU A 16 35.76 -50.16 -37.45
N GLU A 17 35.39 -51.31 -36.89
CA GLU A 17 36.04 -52.61 -37.13
C GLU A 17 36.01 -53.05 -38.60
N GLN A 18 35.17 -52.44 -39.44
CA GLN A 18 35.15 -52.71 -40.90
C GLN A 18 36.37 -52.15 -41.62
N VAL A 19 37.07 -51.17 -41.03
CA VAL A 19 38.17 -50.43 -41.64
C VAL A 19 39.43 -50.41 -40.76
N PHE A 20 39.27 -50.51 -39.44
CA PHE A 20 40.34 -50.46 -38.44
C PHE A 20 40.47 -51.79 -37.69
N GLY A 21 41.66 -52.06 -37.13
CA GLY A 21 41.86 -53.19 -36.22
C GLY A 21 41.06 -53.05 -34.93
N TRP A 22 40.79 -54.16 -34.25
CA TRP A 22 39.94 -54.21 -33.06
C TRP A 22 40.37 -53.20 -31.97
N ASP A 23 41.66 -53.14 -31.64
CA ASP A 23 42.20 -52.20 -30.64
C ASP A 23 42.00 -50.74 -31.04
N GLN A 24 42.18 -50.43 -32.33
CA GLN A 24 42.01 -49.06 -32.86
C GLN A 24 40.53 -48.65 -32.88
N ALA A 25 39.65 -49.57 -33.29
CA ALA A 25 38.21 -49.33 -33.31
C ALA A 25 37.63 -49.15 -31.91
N GLN A 26 38.14 -49.88 -30.91
CA GLN A 26 37.75 -49.74 -29.51
C GLN A 26 38.15 -48.35 -28.97
N VAL A 27 39.41 -47.93 -29.13
CA VAL A 27 39.88 -46.61 -28.65
C VAL A 27 39.11 -45.47 -29.32
N LEU A 28 38.87 -45.55 -30.63
CA LEU A 28 38.12 -44.51 -31.35
C LEU A 28 36.64 -44.49 -30.94
N ALA A 29 36.02 -45.65 -30.73
CA ALA A 29 34.63 -45.71 -30.27
C ALA A 29 34.48 -45.12 -28.86
N ASP A 30 35.42 -45.41 -27.96
CA ASP A 30 35.41 -44.91 -26.59
C ASP A 30 35.61 -43.37 -26.57
N VAL A 31 36.59 -42.85 -27.33
CA VAL A 31 36.84 -41.40 -27.45
C VAL A 31 35.64 -40.66 -28.07
N ILE A 32 34.98 -41.25 -29.07
CA ILE A 32 33.79 -40.65 -29.69
C ILE A 32 32.61 -40.69 -28.72
N ASP A 33 32.38 -41.80 -28.01
CA ASP A 33 31.27 -41.90 -27.07
C ASP A 33 31.43 -40.90 -25.91
N GLU A 34 32.65 -40.74 -25.38
CA GLU A 34 33.02 -39.75 -24.36
C GLU A 34 32.81 -38.31 -24.87
N ALA A 35 33.31 -37.98 -26.07
CA ALA A 35 33.13 -36.66 -26.66
C ALA A 35 31.66 -36.30 -26.94
N TYR A 36 30.83 -37.30 -27.25
CA TYR A 36 29.39 -37.10 -27.47
C TYR A 36 28.56 -37.16 -26.17
N SER A 37 29.06 -37.76 -25.09
CA SER A 37 28.38 -37.76 -23.79
C SER A 37 28.50 -36.41 -23.09
N ASP A 38 29.61 -35.70 -23.30
CA ASP A 38 29.89 -34.39 -22.70
C ASP A 38 29.22 -33.23 -23.46
N LEU A 39 28.70 -33.49 -24.65
CA LEU A 39 27.96 -32.49 -25.42
C LEU A 39 26.56 -32.29 -24.82
N VAL A 40 26.23 -31.03 -24.49
CA VAL A 40 24.87 -30.64 -24.11
C VAL A 40 23.90 -31.12 -25.18
N LYS A 41 22.92 -31.94 -24.78
CA LYS A 41 21.95 -32.47 -25.73
C LYS A 41 21.04 -31.35 -26.20
N THR A 42 20.63 -31.41 -27.46
CA THR A 42 19.64 -30.48 -28.02
C THR A 42 18.34 -30.45 -27.19
N SER A 43 18.00 -31.56 -26.51
CA SER A 43 16.88 -31.61 -25.56
C SER A 43 17.04 -30.62 -24.41
N ASP A 44 18.21 -30.59 -23.79
CA ASP A 44 18.49 -29.81 -22.59
C ASP A 44 18.54 -28.31 -22.95
N PHE A 45 19.08 -27.99 -24.13
CA PHE A 45 19.02 -26.63 -24.67
C PHE A 45 17.59 -26.17 -24.97
N ASN A 46 16.74 -27.04 -25.51
CA ASN A 46 15.34 -26.72 -25.78
C ASN A 46 14.55 -26.54 -24.47
N GLU A 47 14.82 -27.35 -23.45
CA GLU A 47 14.24 -27.20 -22.12
C GLU A 47 14.65 -25.88 -21.48
N LEU A 48 15.94 -25.55 -21.50
CA LEU A 48 16.43 -24.26 -21.01
C LEU A 48 15.78 -23.09 -21.74
N LYS A 49 15.64 -23.16 -23.07
CA LYS A 49 14.97 -22.14 -23.88
C LYS A 49 13.50 -21.98 -23.46
N ALA A 50 12.80 -23.07 -23.16
CA ALA A 50 11.42 -23.03 -22.68
C ALA A 50 11.34 -22.35 -21.30
N ILE A 51 12.21 -22.74 -20.36
CA ILE A 51 12.29 -22.15 -19.02
C ILE A 51 12.58 -20.64 -19.10
N VAL A 52 13.54 -20.22 -19.93
CA VAL A 52 13.89 -18.81 -20.12
C VAL A 52 12.70 -18.02 -20.69
N LYS A 53 11.95 -18.61 -21.62
CA LYS A 53 10.73 -17.97 -22.16
C LYS A 53 9.66 -17.81 -21.07
N GLU A 54 9.40 -18.84 -20.27
CA GLU A 54 8.43 -18.77 -19.17
C GLU A 54 8.84 -17.74 -18.11
N LEU A 55 10.15 -17.65 -17.80
CA LEU A 55 10.69 -16.66 -16.87
C LEU A 55 10.52 -15.23 -17.41
N ALA A 56 10.78 -15.01 -18.70
CA ALA A 56 10.57 -13.71 -19.34
C ALA A 56 9.09 -13.29 -19.29
N GLU A 57 8.17 -14.22 -19.55
CA GLU A 57 6.73 -13.97 -19.43
C GLU A 57 6.30 -13.69 -17.98
N ALA A 58 6.87 -14.41 -17.00
CA ALA A 58 6.65 -14.15 -15.58
C ALA A 58 7.17 -12.78 -15.14
N GLN A 59 8.32 -12.37 -15.68
CA GLN A 59 8.90 -11.06 -15.43
C GLN A 59 7.98 -9.95 -15.96
N VAL A 60 7.52 -10.04 -17.21
CA VAL A 60 6.57 -9.07 -17.78
C VAL A 60 5.29 -8.97 -16.96
N ARG A 61 4.74 -10.10 -16.49
CA ARG A 61 3.57 -10.09 -15.59
C ARG A 61 3.86 -9.39 -14.27
N THR A 62 5.07 -9.55 -13.74
CA THR A 62 5.49 -8.94 -12.47
C THR A 62 5.69 -7.43 -12.64
N GLU A 63 6.33 -6.99 -13.72
CA GLU A 63 6.49 -5.57 -14.07
C GLU A 63 5.14 -4.88 -14.20
N LYS A 64 4.17 -5.51 -14.89
CA LYS A 64 2.80 -4.97 -15.00
C LYS A 64 2.13 -4.80 -13.63
N ARG A 65 2.27 -5.78 -12.74
CA ARG A 65 1.71 -5.70 -11.37
C ARG A 65 2.38 -4.60 -10.55
N LEU A 66 3.68 -4.36 -10.76
CA LEU A 66 4.42 -3.29 -10.09
C LEU A 66 3.95 -1.90 -10.58
N ASP A 67 3.68 -1.74 -11.87
CA ASP A 67 3.11 -0.51 -12.42
C ASP A 67 1.72 -0.23 -11.85
N GLU A 68 0.87 -1.24 -11.74
CA GLU A 68 -0.46 -1.13 -11.12
C GLU A 68 -0.35 -0.75 -9.64
N LEU A 69 0.58 -1.35 -8.90
CA LEU A 69 0.85 -1.01 -7.50
C LEU A 69 1.33 0.44 -7.35
N THR A 70 2.24 0.88 -8.21
CA THR A 70 2.77 2.26 -8.20
C THR A 70 1.64 3.26 -8.46
N LYS A 71 0.75 2.99 -9.43
CA LYS A 71 -0.42 3.82 -9.68
C LYS A 71 -1.37 3.88 -8.48
N ALA A 72 -1.58 2.74 -7.81
CA ALA A 72 -2.40 2.68 -6.60
C ALA A 72 -1.78 3.52 -5.46
N GLN A 73 -0.46 3.44 -5.25
CA GLN A 73 0.27 4.25 -4.27
C GLN A 73 0.13 5.75 -4.52
N VAL A 74 0.35 6.21 -5.76
CA VAL A 74 0.17 7.62 -6.14
C VAL A 74 -1.27 8.10 -5.87
N ASN A 75 -2.27 7.25 -6.12
CA ASN A 75 -3.66 7.59 -5.82
C ASN A 75 -3.94 7.67 -4.31
N ILE A 76 -3.31 6.81 -3.50
CA ILE A 76 -3.39 6.86 -2.04
C ILE A 76 -2.75 8.16 -1.53
N GLU A 77 -1.56 8.52 -2.00
CA GLU A 77 -0.88 9.77 -1.62
C GLU A 77 -1.75 10.99 -1.92
N LYS A 78 -2.34 11.07 -3.11
CA LYS A 78 -3.29 12.15 -3.47
C LYS A 78 -4.49 12.22 -2.52
N ARG A 79 -5.01 11.07 -2.08
CA ARG A 79 -6.12 11.02 -1.12
C ARG A 79 -5.67 11.47 0.28
N LEU A 80 -4.48 11.09 0.71
CA LEU A 80 -3.89 11.52 1.97
C LEU A 80 -3.69 13.05 2.00
N THR A 81 -3.10 13.63 0.95
CA THR A 81 -2.95 15.10 0.88
C THR A 81 -4.29 15.84 0.95
N ARG A 82 -5.34 15.31 0.29
CA ARG A 82 -6.70 15.89 0.39
C ARG A 82 -7.29 15.75 1.79
N LEU A 83 -7.01 14.64 2.47
CA LEU A 83 -7.46 14.39 3.83
C LEU A 83 -6.76 15.35 4.80
N GLU A 84 -5.45 15.54 4.68
CA GLU A 84 -4.66 16.49 5.48
C GLU A 84 -5.23 17.91 5.38
N VAL A 85 -5.52 18.37 4.16
CA VAL A 85 -6.15 19.69 3.94
C VAL A 85 -7.53 19.78 4.59
N THR A 86 -8.35 18.73 4.49
CA THR A 86 -9.68 18.70 5.12
C THR A 86 -9.58 18.75 6.64
N VAL A 87 -8.65 17.98 7.23
CA VAL A 87 -8.40 17.95 8.68
C VAL A 87 -7.92 19.31 9.17
N GLN A 88 -7.01 19.97 8.45
CA GLN A 88 -6.55 21.31 8.81
C GLN A 88 -7.70 22.33 8.80
N LYS A 89 -8.54 22.31 7.77
CA LYS A 89 -9.73 23.19 7.69
C LYS A 89 -10.72 22.94 8.84
N LEU A 90 -10.89 21.67 9.23
CA LEU A 90 -11.76 21.32 10.35
C LEU A 90 -11.19 21.82 11.68
N ALA A 91 -9.87 21.67 11.90
CA ALA A 91 -9.19 22.20 13.08
C ALA A 91 -9.33 23.73 13.17
N ASP A 92 -9.13 24.44 12.05
CA ASP A 92 -9.28 25.90 12.01
C ASP A 92 -10.73 26.33 12.29
N ALA A 93 -11.71 25.59 11.76
CA ALA A 93 -13.12 25.83 12.02
C ALA A 93 -13.47 25.61 13.51
N GLN A 94 -12.91 24.56 14.13
CA GLN A 94 -13.09 24.27 15.55
C GLN A 94 -12.53 25.39 16.43
N VAL A 95 -11.30 25.86 16.17
CA VAL A 95 -10.69 26.99 16.90
C VAL A 95 -11.54 28.26 16.78
N ASN A 96 -12.11 28.53 15.60
CA ASN A 96 -12.99 29.67 15.41
C ASN A 96 -14.32 29.52 16.16
N MET A 97 -14.86 28.30 16.26
CA MET A 97 -16.05 28.01 17.03
C MET A 97 -15.81 28.18 18.53
N GLU A 98 -14.67 27.71 19.05
CA GLU A 98 -14.25 27.92 20.44
C GLU A 98 -14.15 29.41 20.79
N LYS A 99 -13.52 30.22 19.93
CA LYS A 99 -13.48 31.69 20.11
C LYS A 99 -14.86 32.33 20.16
N ARG A 100 -15.81 31.85 19.35
CA ARG A 100 -17.19 32.34 19.36
C ARG A 100 -17.93 31.94 20.63
N LEU A 101 -17.70 30.72 21.14
CA LEU A 101 -18.25 30.27 22.40
C LEU A 101 -17.75 31.13 23.56
N THR A 102 -16.46 31.41 23.66
CA THR A 102 -15.91 32.29 24.72
C THR A 102 -16.53 33.69 24.68
N ARG A 103 -16.77 34.25 23.48
CA ARG A 103 -17.46 35.55 23.34
C ARG A 103 -18.92 35.49 23.78
N LEU A 104 -19.60 34.39 23.46
CA LEU A 104 -20.98 34.16 23.86
C LEU A 104 -21.09 34.02 25.38
N GLU A 105 -20.22 33.24 26.01
CA GLU A 105 -20.12 33.10 27.47
C GLU A 105 -19.93 34.47 28.15
N ALA A 106 -19.00 35.29 27.66
CA ALA A 106 -18.79 36.64 28.17
C ALA A 106 -20.02 37.55 28.00
N THR A 107 -20.78 37.39 26.92
CA THR A 107 -22.00 38.16 26.66
C THR A 107 -23.13 37.73 27.60
N VAL A 108 -23.29 36.43 27.80
CA VAL A 108 -24.26 35.85 28.74
C VAL A 108 -23.96 36.32 30.16
N GLN A 109 -22.69 36.30 30.58
CA GLN A 109 -22.29 36.79 31.90
C GLN A 109 -22.69 38.27 32.10
N LYS A 110 -22.44 39.14 31.12
CA LYS A 110 -22.85 40.55 31.17
C LYS A 110 -24.36 40.73 31.23
N LEU A 111 -25.12 39.89 30.52
CA LEU A 111 -26.59 39.92 30.56
C LEU A 111 -27.12 39.51 31.93
N VAL A 112 -26.54 38.49 32.55
CA VAL A 112 -26.89 38.06 33.92
C VAL A 112 -26.65 39.20 34.92
N GLU A 113 -25.50 39.89 34.83
CA GLU A 113 -25.19 41.04 35.69
C GLU A 113 -26.17 42.21 35.48
N ALA A 114 -26.50 42.53 34.22
CA ALA A 114 -27.46 43.58 33.89
C ALA A 114 -28.88 43.24 34.37
N GLN A 115 -29.28 41.97 34.26
CA GLN A 115 -30.56 41.47 34.77
C GLN A 115 -30.61 41.59 36.29
N THR A 116 -29.57 41.13 37.00
CA THR A 116 -29.46 41.23 38.47
C THR A 116 -29.62 42.69 38.93
N ARG A 117 -28.92 43.64 38.29
CA ARG A 117 -29.05 45.07 38.60
C ARG A 117 -30.46 45.61 38.33
N THR A 118 -31.15 45.10 37.31
CA THR A 118 -32.51 45.50 36.98
C THR A 118 -33.50 44.98 38.02
N GLU A 119 -33.35 43.72 38.44
CA GLU A 119 -34.14 43.11 39.51
C GLU A 119 -33.98 43.89 40.83
N GLU A 120 -32.75 44.25 41.23
CA GLU A 120 -32.54 45.09 42.42
C GLU A 120 -33.22 46.47 42.33
N ARG A 121 -33.23 47.09 41.14
CA ARG A 121 -33.90 48.38 40.92
C ARG A 121 -35.41 48.24 41.03
N LEU A 122 -35.98 47.14 40.52
CA LEU A 122 -37.40 46.84 40.64
C LEU A 122 -37.79 46.63 42.11
N THR A 123 -37.03 45.85 42.88
CA THR A 123 -37.27 45.70 44.32
C THR A 123 -37.24 47.03 45.07
N ARG A 124 -36.28 47.92 44.76
CA ARG A 124 -36.26 49.27 45.34
C ARG A 124 -37.49 50.09 44.96
N LEU A 125 -37.93 50.00 43.70
CA LEU A 125 -39.13 50.70 43.22
C LEU A 125 -40.39 50.18 43.92
N GLU A 126 -40.55 48.86 44.03
CA GLU A 126 -41.64 48.20 44.76
C GLU A 126 -41.73 48.73 46.20
N VAL A 127 -40.61 48.81 46.92
CA VAL A 127 -40.57 49.37 48.28
C VAL A 127 -41.01 50.84 48.31
N THR A 128 -40.59 51.67 47.34
CA THR A 128 -41.01 53.08 47.30
C THR A 128 -42.49 53.24 46.97
N VAL A 129 -43.03 52.42 46.07
CA VAL A 129 -44.46 52.43 45.72
C VAL A 129 -45.30 52.01 46.92
N GLN A 130 -44.88 50.97 47.65
CA GLN A 130 -45.57 50.55 48.88
C GLN A 130 -45.62 51.68 49.91
N LYS A 131 -44.48 52.35 50.18
CA LYS A 131 -44.43 53.48 51.12
C LYS A 131 -45.33 54.64 50.71
N LEU A 132 -45.43 54.95 49.40
CA LEU A 132 -46.32 55.99 48.89
C LEU A 132 -47.79 55.60 49.03
N ALA A 133 -48.13 54.33 48.76
CA ALA A 133 -49.48 53.81 48.97
C ALA A 133 -49.88 53.89 50.45
N ASP A 134 -49.00 53.48 51.36
CA ASP A 134 -49.23 53.57 52.80
C ASP A 134 -49.42 55.03 53.27
N ALA A 135 -48.65 55.97 52.72
CA ALA A 135 -48.80 57.39 53.04
C ALA A 135 -50.14 57.97 52.54
N GLN A 136 -50.63 57.53 51.38
CA GLN A 136 -51.92 57.95 50.83
C GLN A 136 -53.12 57.41 51.61
N VAL A 137 -53.01 56.20 52.19
CA VAL A 137 -54.07 55.61 53.03
C VAL A 137 -54.19 56.29 54.40
N ASN A 138 -53.09 56.86 54.90
CA ASN A 138 -53.03 57.52 56.21
C ASN A 138 -53.34 59.04 56.17
N MET A 139 -53.62 59.60 54.99
CA MET A 139 -54.12 60.98 54.80
C MET A 139 -55.64 61.03 54.77
#